data_AF-A0A0L8ACT0-F1
#
_entry.id   AF-A0A0L8ACT0-F1
#
_cell.length_a   1.000
_cell.length_b   1.000
_cell.length_c   1.000
_cell.angle_alpha   90.00
_cell.angle_beta   90.00
_cell.angle_gamma   90.00
#
_symmetry.space_group_name_H-M   'P 1'
#
loop_
_entity.id
_entity.type
_entity.pdbx_description
1 polymer ?
#
loop_
_entity_poly.entity_id
_entity_poly.type
_entity_poly.pdbx_seq_one_letter_code
_entity_poly.pdbx_strand_id
1 'polypeptide(L)'
;MRIHSLARHRSNGSWLFCLTTGLAMCLTTPAASAASWLVHDVAEFATAVSALQPGDEIVLADGIWTDARLLLKGQGTADAPIVLRAQTAGKVIFSGRSDLRLAGSYLQVSNLVFRNGYAPGDAVVAFRESSKAVASNSRVTGLVIDDYTNPDASDQDYWVSFYGSHNRLDHSQLRGKTNAGPTVVVVRDATQGLDNQHRIDHNWFGPRPALGVNGGETIRVGTSDTSLSNSNSTVENNWFEGCDGETEIVSNKSGGNTYRGNVFYRSAGALTLRHGNGNRVIDNVFLGDDKAGTGGVRIINADQTVSNNYFERLAGSSNRSALAVMDAQANPPLSGYAPVVNATISRNTFVDVAKISFGVGHDEAKGIVVAASNSRFTGNLIVNRTSRNPPNAASSLAGIDFSGNVQSPAASTVFPGGVESRGVSLQQADSGLWVATPALPAVGADPALAMTAREATGVAWYPKVGEVALPRTRNGVDR
;
A
#
# COMPACT_ATOMS: atom_id res chain seq x y z
N MET A 1 -12.88 11.07 -79.34
CA MET A 1 -13.72 11.42 -80.50
C MET A 1 -15.17 11.42 -80.02
N ARG A 2 -15.88 12.55 -80.17
CA ARG A 2 -17.30 12.74 -79.79
C ARG A 2 -18.23 12.00 -80.77
N ILE A 3 -19.53 11.97 -80.42
CA ILE A 3 -20.79 11.87 -81.25
C ILE A 3 -21.63 10.64 -80.83
N HIS A 4 -22.70 10.78 -80.00
CA HIS A 4 -24.13 11.13 -80.30
C HIS A 4 -24.84 10.08 -81.19
N SER A 5 -25.80 9.28 -80.69
CA SER A 5 -27.25 9.53 -80.40
C SER A 5 -28.17 9.07 -81.54
N LEU A 6 -29.26 8.34 -81.19
CA LEU A 6 -30.62 8.23 -81.78
C LEU A 6 -31.21 6.87 -81.32
N ALA A 7 -32.49 6.63 -80.98
CA ALA A 7 -33.69 7.42 -80.76
C ALA A 7 -34.74 6.52 -80.03
N ARG A 8 -35.85 7.14 -79.64
CA ARG A 8 -36.95 6.71 -78.75
C ARG A 8 -37.76 5.47 -79.20
N HIS A 9 -38.34 4.77 -78.21
CA HIS A 9 -39.77 4.44 -78.18
C HIS A 9 -40.29 4.22 -76.73
N ARG A 10 -41.52 4.67 -76.47
CA ARG A 10 -42.26 4.58 -75.18
C ARG A 10 -42.95 3.21 -75.04
N SER A 11 -43.04 2.67 -73.82
CA SER A 11 -44.34 2.43 -73.14
C SER A 11 -44.19 1.71 -71.79
N ASN A 12 -44.87 2.28 -70.80
CA ASN A 12 -45.51 1.76 -69.59
C ASN A 12 -45.03 0.44 -68.94
N GLY A 13 -44.65 0.59 -67.66
CA GLY A 13 -45.39 -0.07 -66.59
C GLY A 13 -44.66 -1.20 -65.85
N SER A 14 -44.82 -1.16 -64.53
CA SER A 14 -44.60 -2.23 -63.55
C SER A 14 -43.22 -2.25 -62.89
N TRP A 15 -43.22 -1.78 -61.65
CA TRP A 15 -42.15 -1.90 -60.68
C TRP A 15 -41.97 -3.37 -60.29
N LEU A 16 -40.76 -3.91 -60.41
CA LEU A 16 -40.30 -5.02 -59.57
C LEU A 16 -38.86 -4.74 -59.15
N PHE A 17 -38.68 -4.65 -57.83
CA PHE A 17 -37.40 -4.46 -57.13
C PHE A 17 -36.42 -5.60 -57.48
N CYS A 18 -35.28 -5.25 -58.07
CA CYS A 18 -34.09 -6.11 -58.06
C CYS A 18 -33.46 -6.05 -56.66
N LEU A 19 -33.63 -7.11 -55.87
CA LEU A 19 -32.85 -7.34 -54.65
C LEU A 19 -31.41 -7.71 -55.06
N THR A 20 -30.46 -6.82 -54.81
CA THR A 20 -29.03 -7.10 -54.85
C THR A 20 -28.63 -7.88 -53.59
N THR A 21 -28.50 -9.20 -53.70
CA THR A 21 -27.86 -10.02 -52.66
C THR A 21 -26.36 -9.74 -52.62
N GLY A 22 -25.97 -8.77 -51.77
CA GLY A 22 -24.60 -8.59 -51.32
C GLY A 22 -24.24 -9.71 -50.35
N LEU A 23 -23.41 -10.65 -50.79
CA LEU A 23 -22.83 -11.70 -49.96
C LEU A 23 -21.79 -11.05 -49.03
N ALA A 24 -22.22 -10.58 -47.86
CA ALA A 24 -21.32 -10.23 -46.77
C ALA A 24 -20.69 -11.53 -46.25
N MET A 25 -19.51 -11.89 -46.78
CA MET A 25 -18.63 -12.87 -46.13
C MET A 25 -18.25 -12.30 -44.77
N CYS A 26 -19.01 -12.67 -43.75
CA CYS A 26 -18.60 -12.59 -42.36
C CYS A 26 -17.36 -13.47 -42.23
N LEU A 27 -16.17 -12.87 -42.37
CA LEU A 27 -14.92 -13.45 -41.95
C LEU A 27 -15.02 -13.59 -40.43
N THR A 28 -15.60 -14.69 -39.97
CA THR A 28 -15.45 -15.15 -38.60
C THR A 28 -13.99 -15.54 -38.45
N THR A 29 -13.14 -14.59 -38.05
CA THR A 29 -11.79 -14.91 -37.60
C THR A 29 -11.95 -15.90 -36.46
N PRO A 30 -11.45 -17.15 -36.58
CA PRO A 30 -11.52 -18.07 -35.46
C PRO A 30 -10.85 -17.38 -34.27
N ALA A 31 -11.54 -17.36 -33.14
CA ALA A 31 -10.94 -16.91 -31.89
C ALA A 31 -9.66 -17.73 -31.71
N ALA A 32 -8.50 -17.08 -31.77
CA ALA A 32 -7.23 -17.74 -31.53
C ALA A 32 -7.32 -18.41 -30.16
N SER A 33 -7.16 -19.73 -30.12
CA SER A 33 -7.14 -20.46 -28.86
C SER A 33 -5.93 -19.99 -28.08
N ALA A 34 -6.13 -19.47 -26.87
CA ALA A 34 -5.06 -19.22 -25.92
C ALA A 34 -4.26 -20.51 -25.74
N ALA A 35 -2.95 -20.43 -25.91
CA ALA A 35 -2.07 -21.57 -25.70
C ALA A 35 -1.63 -21.61 -24.23
N SER A 36 -1.30 -22.82 -23.76
CA SER A 36 -0.81 -23.07 -22.40
C SER A 36 0.48 -23.90 -22.49
N TRP A 37 1.55 -23.40 -21.89
CA TRP A 37 2.88 -24.02 -21.91
C TRP A 37 3.26 -24.45 -20.50
N LEU A 38 3.31 -25.77 -20.26
CA LEU A 38 3.99 -26.30 -19.08
C LEU A 38 5.49 -26.29 -19.33
N VAL A 39 6.24 -25.58 -18.49
CA VAL A 39 7.71 -25.45 -18.60
C VAL A 39 8.39 -25.97 -17.35
N HIS A 40 9.54 -26.64 -17.52
CA HIS A 40 10.27 -27.33 -16.46
C HIS A 40 11.60 -26.66 -16.10
N ASP A 41 12.09 -25.77 -16.97
CA ASP A 41 13.32 -25.02 -16.74
C ASP A 41 13.29 -23.62 -17.39
N VAL A 42 14.37 -22.87 -17.16
CA VAL A 42 14.52 -21.49 -17.65
C VAL A 42 14.60 -21.42 -19.17
N ALA A 43 15.11 -22.46 -19.85
CA ALA A 43 15.23 -22.48 -21.30
C ALA A 43 13.86 -22.66 -21.95
N GLU A 44 13.05 -23.61 -21.46
CA GLU A 44 11.66 -23.80 -21.87
C GLU A 44 10.82 -22.54 -21.59
N PHE A 45 11.00 -21.91 -20.43
CA PHE A 45 10.37 -20.64 -20.10
C PHE A 45 10.72 -19.55 -21.13
N ALA A 46 12.00 -19.37 -21.46
CA ALA A 46 12.44 -18.36 -22.41
C ALA A 46 11.89 -18.62 -23.83
N THR A 47 11.82 -19.89 -24.24
CA THR A 47 11.16 -20.28 -25.50
C THR A 47 9.68 -19.90 -25.49
N ALA A 48 8.94 -20.23 -24.43
CA ALA A 48 7.53 -19.88 -24.30
C ALA A 48 7.32 -18.35 -24.35
N VAL A 49 8.12 -17.59 -23.60
CA VAL A 49 8.05 -16.10 -23.58
C VAL A 49 8.21 -15.50 -24.98
N SER A 50 9.08 -16.05 -25.82
CA SER A 50 9.30 -15.53 -27.17
C SER A 50 8.10 -15.68 -28.12
N ALA A 51 7.15 -16.55 -27.78
CA ALA A 51 5.98 -16.86 -28.60
C ALA A 51 4.67 -16.24 -28.09
N LEU A 52 4.68 -15.66 -26.88
CA LEU A 52 3.47 -15.19 -26.19
C LEU A 52 2.63 -14.20 -27.02
N GLN A 53 1.33 -14.46 -27.04
CA GLN A 53 0.26 -13.63 -27.55
C GLN A 53 -0.70 -13.25 -26.40
N PRO A 54 -1.57 -12.23 -26.57
CA PRO A 54 -2.64 -11.96 -25.61
C PRO A 54 -3.49 -13.20 -25.31
N GLY A 55 -3.70 -13.50 -24.02
CA GLY A 55 -4.51 -14.62 -23.54
C GLY A 55 -3.71 -15.88 -23.19
N ASP A 56 -2.45 -15.95 -23.59
CA ASP A 56 -1.57 -17.10 -23.39
C ASP A 56 -1.14 -17.31 -21.93
N GLU A 57 -0.84 -18.56 -21.57
CA GLU A 57 -0.45 -18.96 -20.21
C GLU A 57 0.83 -19.79 -20.15
N ILE A 58 1.81 -19.36 -19.34
CA ILE A 58 2.94 -20.18 -18.92
C ILE A 58 2.66 -20.77 -17.53
N VAL A 59 2.76 -22.09 -17.43
CA VAL A 59 2.65 -22.87 -16.20
C VAL A 59 4.03 -23.38 -15.82
N LEU A 60 4.55 -22.93 -14.68
CA LEU A 60 5.80 -23.45 -14.13
C LEU A 60 5.55 -24.79 -13.45
N ALA A 61 6.26 -25.84 -13.88
CA ALA A 61 6.15 -27.17 -13.27
C ALA A 61 6.55 -27.14 -11.79
N ASP A 62 5.86 -27.95 -10.99
CA ASP A 62 6.15 -28.14 -9.57
C ASP A 62 7.62 -28.53 -9.36
N GLY A 63 8.30 -27.88 -8.41
CA GLY A 63 9.71 -28.14 -8.16
C GLY A 63 10.47 -26.95 -7.62
N ILE A 64 11.78 -27.16 -7.44
CA ILE A 64 12.72 -26.13 -7.01
C ILE A 64 13.44 -25.57 -8.24
N TRP A 65 13.25 -24.28 -8.48
CA TRP A 65 13.88 -23.48 -9.51
C TRP A 65 15.07 -22.74 -8.90
N THR A 66 16.26 -23.34 -8.99
CA THR A 66 17.49 -22.79 -8.40
C THR A 66 18.18 -21.84 -9.37
N ASP A 67 18.62 -20.67 -8.88
CA ASP A 67 19.31 -19.64 -9.67
C ASP A 67 18.54 -19.25 -10.95
N ALA A 68 17.20 -19.29 -10.88
CA ALA A 68 16.31 -19.06 -11.99
C ALA A 68 15.95 -17.58 -12.10
N ARG A 69 16.44 -16.95 -13.17
CA ARG A 69 16.21 -15.54 -13.47
C ARG A 69 15.19 -15.41 -14.59
N LEU A 70 13.94 -15.12 -14.23
CA LEU A 70 12.84 -15.09 -15.19
C LEU A 70 12.54 -13.66 -15.63
N LEU A 71 12.39 -13.47 -16.94
CA LEU A 71 11.86 -12.25 -17.53
C LEU A 71 10.56 -12.57 -18.27
N LEU A 72 9.42 -12.23 -17.66
CA LEU A 72 8.13 -12.27 -18.33
C LEU A 72 7.96 -10.98 -19.13
N LYS A 73 8.07 -11.10 -20.45
CA LYS A 73 7.92 -9.97 -21.37
C LYS A 73 6.83 -10.25 -22.39
N GLY A 74 5.85 -9.36 -22.49
CA GLY A 74 4.73 -9.54 -23.41
C GLY A 74 3.72 -8.41 -23.36
N GLN A 75 2.81 -8.39 -24.33
CA GLN A 75 1.72 -7.43 -24.42
C GLN A 75 0.40 -8.18 -24.41
N GLY A 76 -0.22 -8.31 -23.24
CA GLY A 76 -1.59 -8.76 -23.12
C GLY A 76 -2.58 -7.62 -23.40
N THR A 77 -3.87 -7.91 -23.23
CA THR A 77 -4.93 -6.90 -23.19
C THR A 77 -5.75 -7.05 -21.92
N ALA A 78 -6.63 -6.09 -21.63
CA ALA A 78 -7.54 -6.18 -20.49
C ALA A 78 -8.40 -7.46 -20.51
N ASP A 79 -8.87 -7.85 -21.70
CA ASP A 79 -9.72 -9.03 -21.90
C ASP A 79 -8.92 -10.33 -22.06
N ALA A 80 -7.65 -10.22 -22.47
CA ALA A 80 -6.77 -11.36 -22.75
C ALA A 80 -5.36 -11.10 -22.17
N PRO A 81 -5.21 -11.15 -20.83
CA PRO A 81 -3.92 -10.98 -20.18
C PRO A 81 -2.98 -12.16 -20.50
N ILE A 82 -1.68 -11.93 -20.40
CA ILE A 82 -0.68 -13.00 -20.42
C ILE A 82 -0.50 -13.50 -18.99
N VAL A 83 -0.61 -14.81 -18.77
CA VAL A 83 -0.57 -15.43 -17.45
C VAL A 83 0.75 -16.19 -17.25
N LEU A 84 1.36 -16.01 -16.08
CA LEU A 84 2.43 -16.85 -15.54
C LEU A 84 1.97 -17.38 -14.18
N ARG A 85 1.93 -18.69 -13.99
CA ARG A 85 1.55 -19.25 -12.69
C ARG A 85 2.34 -20.49 -12.33
N ALA A 86 2.38 -20.78 -11.03
CA ALA A 86 2.73 -22.11 -10.57
C ALA A 86 1.73 -23.16 -11.06
N GLN A 87 2.21 -24.37 -11.34
CA GLN A 87 1.37 -25.54 -11.58
C GLN A 87 0.48 -25.83 -10.37
N THR A 88 1.10 -25.99 -9.19
CA THR A 88 0.42 -26.07 -7.91
C THR A 88 0.89 -24.96 -6.98
N ALA A 89 -0.05 -24.21 -6.40
CA ALA A 89 0.28 -23.15 -5.44
C ALA A 89 1.11 -23.70 -4.27
N GLY A 90 2.23 -23.03 -3.96
CA GLY A 90 3.16 -23.44 -2.91
C GLY A 90 4.17 -24.52 -3.30
N LYS A 91 4.11 -25.09 -4.51
CA LYS A 91 5.05 -26.14 -4.96
C LYS A 91 6.08 -25.69 -5.99
N VAL A 92 5.97 -24.46 -6.50
CA VAL A 92 7.01 -23.82 -7.32
C VAL A 92 7.83 -22.90 -6.44
N ILE A 93 9.06 -23.32 -6.15
CA ILE A 93 9.96 -22.66 -5.20
C ILE A 93 11.19 -22.14 -5.94
N PHE A 94 11.37 -20.83 -5.95
CA PHE A 94 12.59 -20.17 -6.38
C PHE A 94 13.59 -20.10 -5.22
N SER A 95 14.79 -20.63 -5.43
CA SER A 95 15.89 -20.65 -4.46
C SER A 95 17.20 -20.14 -5.04
N GLY A 96 18.23 -20.00 -4.21
CA GLY A 96 19.53 -19.49 -4.64
C GLY A 96 19.44 -18.02 -5.06
N ARG A 97 19.98 -17.70 -6.23
CA ARG A 97 20.01 -16.36 -6.82
C ARG A 97 18.98 -16.20 -7.94
N SER A 98 17.72 -16.41 -7.57
CA SER A 98 16.55 -16.26 -8.45
C SER A 98 15.90 -14.87 -8.34
N ASP A 99 15.33 -14.38 -9.45
CA ASP A 99 14.50 -13.17 -9.55
C ASP A 99 13.42 -13.32 -10.63
N LEU A 100 12.40 -12.46 -10.55
CA LEU A 100 11.37 -12.30 -11.57
C LEU A 100 11.28 -10.84 -12.02
N ARG A 101 11.27 -10.62 -13.33
CA ARG A 101 11.08 -9.31 -13.95
C ARG A 101 9.89 -9.33 -14.90
N LEU A 102 9.14 -8.24 -14.93
CA LEU A 102 7.98 -8.04 -15.79
C LEU A 102 8.20 -6.84 -16.70
N ALA A 103 7.91 -6.97 -18.00
CA ALA A 103 7.94 -5.86 -18.94
C ALA A 103 6.84 -5.96 -20.01
N GLY A 104 6.14 -4.86 -20.26
CA GLY A 104 5.01 -4.79 -21.18
C GLY A 104 3.70 -4.44 -20.48
N SER A 105 2.59 -5.07 -20.84
CA SER A 105 1.29 -4.72 -20.26
C SER A 105 0.36 -5.92 -20.10
N TYR A 106 -0.55 -5.81 -19.12
CA TYR A 106 -1.56 -6.84 -18.81
C TYR A 106 -0.94 -8.22 -18.56
N LEU A 107 0.13 -8.23 -17.76
CA LEU A 107 0.78 -9.45 -17.29
C LEU A 107 0.18 -9.86 -15.94
N GLN A 108 -0.11 -11.15 -15.75
CA GLN A 108 -0.64 -11.69 -14.50
C GLN A 108 0.27 -12.81 -13.98
N VAL A 109 0.86 -12.60 -12.82
CA VAL A 109 1.73 -13.58 -12.15
C VAL A 109 1.03 -14.12 -10.92
N SER A 110 1.03 -15.44 -10.71
CA SER A 110 0.43 -16.01 -9.50
C SER A 110 1.16 -17.19 -8.85
N ASN A 111 1.05 -17.23 -7.52
CA ASN A 111 1.34 -18.39 -6.66
C ASN A 111 2.81 -18.85 -6.66
N LEU A 112 3.76 -17.92 -6.67
CA LEU A 112 5.21 -18.21 -6.64
C LEU A 112 5.77 -18.08 -5.22
N VAL A 113 6.76 -18.90 -4.87
CA VAL A 113 7.45 -18.86 -3.58
C VAL A 113 8.93 -18.57 -3.80
N PHE A 114 9.50 -17.56 -3.14
CA PHE A 114 10.93 -17.31 -3.04
C PHE A 114 11.40 -17.61 -1.62
N ARG A 115 12.34 -18.54 -1.45
CA ARG A 115 12.97 -18.89 -0.15
C ARG A 115 14.31 -19.58 -0.36
N ASN A 116 15.13 -19.69 0.69
CA ASN A 116 16.47 -20.32 0.62
C ASN A 116 17.37 -19.65 -0.43
N GLY A 117 17.50 -18.33 -0.37
CA GLY A 117 18.26 -17.56 -1.34
C GLY A 117 18.14 -16.05 -1.13
N TYR A 118 18.52 -15.27 -2.12
CA TYR A 118 18.43 -13.80 -2.12
C TYR A 118 18.46 -13.25 -3.54
N ALA A 119 18.06 -11.98 -3.71
CA ALA A 119 18.00 -11.36 -5.04
C ALA A 119 19.41 -11.30 -5.69
N PRO A 120 19.57 -11.72 -6.95
CA PRO A 120 20.83 -11.52 -7.68
C PRO A 120 21.10 -10.06 -8.07
N GLY A 121 20.09 -9.18 -7.98
CA GLY A 121 20.15 -7.77 -8.38
C GLY A 121 19.38 -6.87 -7.42
N ASP A 122 18.77 -5.82 -7.94
CA ASP A 122 18.12 -4.76 -7.16
C ASP A 122 16.75 -5.16 -6.57
N ALA A 123 16.11 -6.20 -7.08
CA ALA A 123 14.86 -6.71 -6.53
C ALA A 123 14.64 -8.22 -6.74
N VAL A 124 13.82 -8.84 -5.87
CA VAL A 124 13.31 -10.20 -6.08
C VAL A 124 12.26 -10.22 -7.19
N VAL A 125 11.28 -9.32 -7.13
CA VAL A 125 10.26 -9.11 -8.17
C VAL A 125 10.28 -7.65 -8.63
N ALA A 126 10.54 -7.41 -9.91
CA ALA A 126 10.55 -6.07 -10.49
C ALA A 126 9.52 -5.92 -11.61
N PHE A 127 8.71 -4.86 -11.55
CA PHE A 127 7.81 -4.43 -12.64
C PHE A 127 8.57 -3.70 -13.76
N ARG A 128 9.81 -4.14 -14.05
CA ARG A 128 10.62 -3.68 -15.18
C ARG A 128 11.64 -4.72 -15.60
N GLU A 129 12.02 -4.68 -16.86
CA GLU A 129 13.28 -5.25 -17.36
C GLU A 129 14.42 -4.22 -17.22
N SER A 130 14.13 -2.95 -17.53
CA SER A 130 15.09 -1.83 -17.50
C SER A 130 14.36 -0.50 -17.28
N SER A 131 15.08 0.62 -17.18
CA SER A 131 14.45 1.96 -17.12
C SER A 131 13.61 2.33 -18.35
N LYS A 132 13.82 1.65 -19.49
CA LYS A 132 13.08 1.89 -20.75
C LYS A 132 11.99 0.85 -21.02
N ALA A 133 11.93 -0.21 -20.22
CA ALA A 133 11.02 -1.34 -20.44
C ALA A 133 10.39 -1.72 -19.09
N VAL A 134 9.21 -1.16 -18.83
CA VAL A 134 8.44 -1.35 -17.60
C VAL A 134 7.18 -2.18 -17.83
N ALA A 135 6.59 -2.68 -16.76
CA ALA A 135 5.26 -3.27 -16.77
C ALA A 135 4.20 -2.22 -16.39
N SER A 136 3.04 -2.25 -17.05
CA SER A 136 1.85 -1.49 -16.67
C SER A 136 0.59 -2.36 -16.72
N ASN A 137 -0.46 -1.99 -16.01
CA ASN A 137 -1.70 -2.77 -15.92
C ASN A 137 -1.47 -4.24 -15.54
N SER A 138 -0.41 -4.52 -14.80
CA SER A 138 0.05 -5.88 -14.49
C SER A 138 -0.17 -6.24 -13.03
N ARG A 139 -0.36 -7.51 -12.73
CA ARG A 139 -0.74 -8.00 -11.41
C ARG A 139 0.19 -9.12 -10.96
N VAL A 140 0.66 -9.02 -9.72
CA VAL A 140 1.33 -10.13 -9.01
C VAL A 140 0.45 -10.48 -7.81
N THR A 141 0.02 -11.74 -7.73
CA THR A 141 -0.87 -12.20 -6.66
C THR A 141 -0.43 -13.54 -6.08
N GLY A 142 -0.68 -13.79 -4.80
CA GLY A 142 -0.24 -15.03 -4.17
C GLY A 142 1.29 -15.20 -4.15
N LEU A 143 2.04 -14.10 -4.17
CA LEU A 143 3.49 -14.15 -4.05
C LEU A 143 3.87 -14.43 -2.59
N VAL A 144 4.79 -15.36 -2.37
CA VAL A 144 5.41 -15.60 -1.08
C VAL A 144 6.89 -15.27 -1.18
N ILE A 145 7.39 -14.36 -0.35
CA ILE A 145 8.82 -14.14 -0.15
C ILE A 145 9.12 -14.40 1.32
N ASP A 146 9.92 -15.44 1.55
CA ASP A 146 10.12 -16.02 2.87
C ASP A 146 11.63 -16.16 3.16
N ASP A 147 12.13 -15.31 4.06
CA ASP A 147 13.54 -15.27 4.51
C ASP A 147 14.54 -15.20 3.33
N TYR A 148 14.14 -14.56 2.22
CA TYR A 148 14.93 -14.45 0.99
C TYR A 148 15.82 -13.20 1.00
N THR A 149 16.72 -13.14 1.98
CA THR A 149 17.47 -11.93 2.36
C THR A 149 18.94 -12.02 1.96
N ASN A 150 19.52 -10.92 1.47
CA ASN A 150 20.96 -10.83 1.21
C ASN A 150 21.75 -11.08 2.51
N PRO A 151 22.81 -11.92 2.49
CA PRO A 151 23.63 -12.18 3.68
C PRO A 151 24.41 -10.95 4.16
N ASP A 152 24.68 -9.97 3.28
CA ASP A 152 25.19 -8.66 3.68
C ASP A 152 24.01 -7.75 4.07
N ALA A 153 23.89 -7.47 5.36
CA ALA A 153 22.81 -6.64 5.89
C ALA A 153 22.85 -5.18 5.38
N SER A 154 24.01 -4.70 4.92
CA SER A 154 24.18 -3.35 4.38
C SER A 154 23.88 -3.25 2.90
N ASP A 155 23.89 -4.38 2.18
CA ASP A 155 23.59 -4.40 0.75
C ASP A 155 22.09 -4.17 0.53
N GLN A 156 21.78 -3.20 -0.31
CA GLN A 156 20.42 -2.71 -0.50
C GLN A 156 19.76 -3.41 -1.67
N ASP A 157 18.70 -4.16 -1.37
CA ASP A 157 17.76 -4.67 -2.36
C ASP A 157 16.31 -4.40 -1.96
N TYR A 158 15.41 -4.65 -2.90
CA TYR A 158 13.97 -4.64 -2.69
C TYR A 158 13.41 -6.06 -2.82
N TRP A 159 12.28 -6.35 -2.20
CA TRP A 159 11.58 -7.59 -2.52
C TRP A 159 10.60 -7.39 -3.66
N VAL A 160 9.84 -6.30 -3.64
CA VAL A 160 8.99 -5.91 -4.77
C VAL A 160 9.24 -4.47 -5.14
N SER A 161 9.63 -4.22 -6.39
CA SER A 161 9.82 -2.87 -6.92
C SER A 161 8.83 -2.59 -8.05
N PHE A 162 7.91 -1.67 -7.80
CA PHE A 162 6.98 -1.15 -8.77
C PHE A 162 7.61 -0.06 -9.64
N TYR A 163 7.25 -0.10 -10.93
CA TYR A 163 7.53 0.90 -11.97
C TYR A 163 6.27 1.01 -12.85
N GLY A 164 6.29 1.87 -13.88
CA GLY A 164 5.17 2.01 -14.80
C GLY A 164 3.90 2.52 -14.11
N SER A 165 2.72 2.03 -14.52
CA SER A 165 1.44 2.49 -13.95
C SER A 165 0.39 1.39 -13.85
N HIS A 166 -0.60 1.56 -12.98
CA HIS A 166 -1.77 0.70 -12.81
C HIS A 166 -1.46 -0.77 -12.47
N ASN A 167 -0.29 -1.01 -11.90
CA ASN A 167 0.10 -2.33 -11.41
C ASN A 167 -0.51 -2.65 -10.05
N ARG A 168 -0.61 -3.95 -9.76
CA ARG A 168 -1.19 -4.46 -8.51
C ARG A 168 -0.32 -5.55 -7.86
N LEU A 169 -0.11 -5.44 -6.55
CA LEU A 169 0.38 -6.53 -5.69
C LEU A 169 -0.73 -6.87 -4.70
N ASP A 170 -1.23 -8.09 -4.73
CA ASP A 170 -2.31 -8.48 -3.82
C ASP A 170 -2.21 -9.92 -3.31
N HIS A 171 -2.89 -10.21 -2.20
CA HIS A 171 -2.95 -11.54 -1.58
C HIS A 171 -1.57 -12.20 -1.42
N SER A 172 -0.53 -11.41 -1.12
CA SER A 172 0.85 -11.89 -1.04
C SER A 172 1.36 -11.92 0.40
N GLN A 173 2.38 -12.74 0.69
CA GLN A 173 2.99 -12.90 2.01
C GLN A 173 4.49 -12.59 1.95
N LEU A 174 4.92 -11.58 2.70
CA LEU A 174 6.32 -11.13 2.70
C LEU A 174 6.81 -11.08 4.15
N ARG A 175 7.78 -11.92 4.52
CA ARG A 175 8.35 -11.92 5.89
C ARG A 175 9.85 -12.18 5.92
N GLY A 176 10.56 -11.58 6.89
CA GLY A 176 11.92 -11.97 7.25
C GLY A 176 13.05 -11.20 6.56
N LYS A 177 12.80 -10.01 6.00
CA LYS A 177 13.85 -9.21 5.35
C LYS A 177 14.80 -8.65 6.41
N THR A 178 16.09 -8.95 6.35
CA THR A 178 17.07 -8.50 7.35
C THR A 178 18.13 -7.55 6.79
N ASN A 179 18.23 -7.40 5.47
CA ASN A 179 19.12 -6.43 4.83
C ASN A 179 18.43 -5.10 4.52
N ALA A 180 19.24 -4.08 4.21
CA ALA A 180 18.79 -2.73 3.87
C ALA A 180 17.89 -2.69 2.63
N GLY A 181 17.07 -1.65 2.55
CA GLY A 181 16.13 -1.39 1.45
C GLY A 181 14.68 -1.74 1.81
N PRO A 182 13.70 -0.98 1.31
CA PRO A 182 12.31 -1.28 1.56
C PRO A 182 11.90 -2.68 1.10
N THR A 183 10.95 -3.30 1.82
CA THR A 183 10.39 -4.59 1.39
C THR A 183 9.65 -4.40 0.07
N VAL A 184 8.77 -3.40 0.00
CA VAL A 184 8.07 -2.99 -1.22
C VAL A 184 8.34 -1.52 -1.49
N VAL A 185 8.65 -1.19 -2.75
CA VAL A 185 8.91 0.18 -3.16
C VAL A 185 8.16 0.54 -4.43
N VAL A 186 7.55 1.72 -4.46
CA VAL A 186 7.10 2.38 -5.70
C VAL A 186 8.19 3.33 -6.15
N VAL A 187 8.91 2.91 -7.18
CA VAL A 187 9.97 3.72 -7.80
C VAL A 187 9.34 4.57 -8.89
N ARG A 188 9.61 5.88 -8.83
CA ARG A 188 8.99 6.87 -9.70
C ARG A 188 10.05 7.49 -10.58
N ASP A 189 9.82 7.44 -11.88
CA ASP A 189 10.70 7.99 -12.90
C ASP A 189 9.88 8.91 -13.82
N ALA A 190 10.32 10.15 -14.00
CA ALA A 190 9.62 11.13 -14.82
C ALA A 190 9.44 10.68 -16.28
N THR A 191 10.35 9.85 -16.80
CA THR A 191 10.26 9.32 -18.17
C THR A 191 9.16 8.28 -18.35
N GLN A 192 8.69 7.67 -17.25
CA GLN A 192 7.66 6.64 -17.23
C GLN A 192 6.29 7.18 -16.78
N GLY A 193 6.25 8.44 -16.33
CA GLY A 193 5.11 9.03 -15.66
C GLY A 193 5.21 8.93 -14.13
N LEU A 194 4.81 10.03 -13.47
CA LEU A 194 4.87 10.15 -12.02
C LEU A 194 3.54 9.78 -11.33
N ASP A 195 2.42 9.82 -12.07
CA ASP A 195 1.10 9.38 -11.60
C ASP A 195 0.92 7.88 -11.88
N ASN A 196 1.39 7.04 -10.95
CA ASN A 196 1.51 5.61 -11.18
C ASN A 196 0.21 4.84 -10.88
N GLN A 197 -0.65 5.34 -9.98
CA GLN A 197 -1.95 4.72 -9.64
C GLN A 197 -1.85 3.22 -9.31
N HIS A 198 -0.80 2.82 -8.58
CA HIS A 198 -0.61 1.43 -8.19
C HIS A 198 -1.57 1.03 -7.07
N ARG A 199 -1.82 -0.27 -6.95
CA ARG A 199 -2.63 -0.85 -5.87
C ARG A 199 -1.86 -1.93 -5.12
N ILE A 200 -1.81 -1.81 -3.80
CA ILE A 200 -1.17 -2.79 -2.90
C ILE A 200 -2.24 -3.20 -1.89
N ASP A 201 -2.84 -4.37 -2.04
CA ASP A 201 -4.01 -4.76 -1.25
C ASP A 201 -4.08 -6.21 -0.80
N HIS A 202 -4.70 -6.47 0.37
CA HIS A 202 -4.86 -7.82 0.94
C HIS A 202 -3.53 -8.58 1.14
N ASN A 203 -2.42 -7.88 1.29
CA ASN A 203 -1.12 -8.51 1.56
C ASN A 203 -0.92 -8.69 3.07
N TRP A 204 -0.23 -9.77 3.43
CA TRP A 204 0.30 -9.98 4.78
C TRP A 204 1.79 -9.66 4.77
N PHE A 205 2.14 -8.53 5.36
CA PHE A 205 3.51 -8.15 5.68
C PHE A 205 3.83 -8.70 7.06
N GLY A 206 4.52 -9.83 7.09
CA GLY A 206 4.94 -10.49 8.32
C GLY A 206 6.16 -9.83 8.96
N PRO A 207 6.72 -10.50 9.99
CA PRO A 207 7.78 -9.89 10.79
C PRO A 207 8.98 -9.46 9.96
N ARG A 208 9.41 -8.22 10.19
CA ARG A 208 10.66 -7.65 9.70
C ARG A 208 11.47 -7.21 10.91
N PRO A 209 12.55 -7.93 11.27
CA PRO A 209 13.39 -7.56 12.42
C PRO A 209 13.96 -6.15 12.27
N ALA A 210 14.27 -5.51 13.40
CA ALA A 210 14.90 -4.21 13.39
C ALA A 210 16.24 -4.24 12.64
N LEU A 211 16.40 -3.33 11.67
CA LEU A 211 17.63 -3.18 10.89
C LEU A 211 18.74 -2.49 11.71
N GLY A 212 18.36 -1.68 12.71
CA GLY A 212 19.29 -0.90 13.54
C GLY A 212 19.80 0.39 12.88
N VAL A 213 19.53 0.58 11.60
CA VAL A 213 19.86 1.79 10.82
C VAL A 213 18.67 2.20 9.93
N ASN A 214 18.78 3.35 9.26
CA ASN A 214 17.81 3.82 8.26
C ASN A 214 17.75 2.88 7.05
N GLY A 215 16.59 2.78 6.38
CA GLY A 215 16.41 1.94 5.19
C GLY A 215 15.69 0.61 5.45
N GLY A 216 14.99 0.51 6.59
CA GLY A 216 14.26 -0.67 7.03
C GLY A 216 12.76 -0.66 6.67
N GLU A 217 12.31 0.20 5.74
CA GLU A 217 10.88 0.45 5.54
C GLU A 217 10.13 -0.78 5.03
N THR A 218 8.94 -1.08 5.52
CA THR A 218 8.14 -2.16 4.89
C THR A 218 7.62 -1.72 3.52
N ILE A 219 7.06 -0.50 3.44
CA ILE A 219 6.64 0.10 2.17
C ILE A 219 7.26 1.48 2.03
N ARG A 220 7.74 1.81 0.84
CA ARG A 220 8.07 3.18 0.44
C ARG A 220 7.37 3.57 -0.86
N VAL A 221 6.67 4.70 -0.87
CA VAL A 221 6.00 5.22 -2.08
C VAL A 221 6.70 6.50 -2.55
N GLY A 222 7.59 6.40 -3.54
CA GLY A 222 8.37 7.53 -4.04
C GLY A 222 9.66 7.82 -3.27
N THR A 223 10.24 8.99 -3.54
CA THR A 223 11.49 9.52 -2.97
C THR A 223 11.37 11.04 -2.76
N SER A 224 12.30 11.66 -2.06
CA SER A 224 12.35 13.12 -1.92
C SER A 224 12.29 13.84 -3.26
N ASP A 225 13.02 13.35 -4.26
CA ASP A 225 13.23 14.03 -5.54
C ASP A 225 11.96 14.14 -6.39
N THR A 226 11.03 13.20 -6.20
CA THR A 226 9.74 13.18 -6.92
C THR A 226 8.56 13.58 -6.03
N SER A 227 8.81 13.94 -4.77
CA SER A 227 7.79 14.02 -3.73
C SER A 227 6.70 15.07 -3.95
N LEU A 228 7.00 16.14 -4.68
CA LEU A 228 6.06 17.24 -4.97
C LEU A 228 5.04 16.91 -6.08
N SER A 229 5.08 15.70 -6.63
CA SER A 229 4.14 15.22 -7.65
C SER A 229 3.30 14.07 -7.13
N ASN A 230 2.10 13.91 -7.70
CA ASN A 230 1.16 12.88 -7.28
C ASN A 230 1.54 11.50 -7.83
N SER A 231 1.49 10.49 -6.98
CA SER A 231 1.54 9.08 -7.37
C SER A 231 0.15 8.45 -7.43
N ASN A 232 -0.80 8.97 -6.64
CA ASN A 232 -2.16 8.47 -6.51
C ASN A 232 -2.24 6.94 -6.27
N SER A 233 -1.22 6.37 -5.66
CA SER A 233 -1.18 4.94 -5.33
C SER A 233 -2.06 4.67 -4.10
N THR A 234 -2.66 3.48 -4.08
CA THR A 234 -3.52 3.01 -2.99
C THR A 234 -2.91 1.81 -2.30
N VAL A 235 -2.74 1.91 -0.97
CA VAL A 235 -2.31 0.82 -0.08
C VAL A 235 -3.48 0.53 0.86
N GLU A 236 -4.17 -0.60 0.64
CA GLU A 236 -5.43 -0.86 1.35
C GLU A 236 -5.63 -2.30 1.82
N ASN A 237 -6.30 -2.46 2.97
CA ASN A 237 -6.67 -3.77 3.49
C ASN A 237 -5.48 -4.75 3.64
N ASN A 238 -4.29 -4.23 3.96
CA ASN A 238 -3.11 -5.04 4.26
C ASN A 238 -2.97 -5.27 5.77
N TRP A 239 -2.32 -6.36 6.15
CA TRP A 239 -1.96 -6.68 7.54
C TRP A 239 -0.44 -6.55 7.73
N PHE A 240 -0.02 -5.63 8.58
CA PHE A 240 1.37 -5.40 8.96
C PHE A 240 1.60 -5.96 10.37
N GLU A 241 2.47 -6.96 10.51
CA GLU A 241 2.64 -7.73 11.74
C GLU A 241 4.12 -7.88 12.09
N GLY A 242 4.53 -7.31 13.22
CA GLY A 242 5.93 -7.33 13.63
C GLY A 242 6.85 -6.63 12.62
N CYS A 243 6.37 -5.62 11.90
CA CYS A 243 7.16 -4.84 10.95
C CYS A 243 8.05 -3.83 11.69
N ASP A 244 9.12 -4.31 12.29
CA ASP A 244 9.98 -3.57 13.23
C ASP A 244 11.26 -3.00 12.58
N GLY A 245 11.35 -3.09 11.24
CA GLY A 245 12.55 -2.77 10.47
C GLY A 245 13.18 -1.44 10.82
N GLU A 246 12.37 -0.38 10.97
CA GLU A 246 12.83 0.94 11.39
C GLU A 246 11.66 1.80 11.91
N THR A 247 11.85 3.13 12.02
CA THR A 247 10.84 4.08 12.48
C THR A 247 9.66 4.24 11.50
N GLU A 248 9.88 4.04 10.20
CA GLU A 248 8.89 4.14 9.13
C GLU A 248 8.47 2.73 8.68
N ILE A 249 7.34 2.22 9.16
CA ILE A 249 6.74 0.99 8.60
C ILE A 249 6.34 1.29 7.15
N VAL A 250 5.66 2.42 6.96
CA VAL A 250 5.32 2.98 5.66
C VAL A 250 5.95 4.36 5.56
N SER A 251 6.70 4.61 4.49
CA SER A 251 7.31 5.88 4.17
C SER A 251 6.68 6.45 2.89
N ASN A 252 5.69 7.32 3.05
CA ASN A 252 5.09 8.04 1.93
C ASN A 252 6.00 9.19 1.50
N LYS A 253 6.41 9.20 0.24
CA LYS A 253 7.30 10.22 -0.34
C LYS A 253 6.80 10.69 -1.71
N SER A 254 5.49 10.88 -1.84
CA SER A 254 4.82 11.47 -3.01
C SER A 254 3.44 12.00 -2.63
N GLY A 255 2.76 12.70 -3.55
CA GLY A 255 1.43 13.26 -3.29
C GLY A 255 0.27 12.34 -3.65
N GLY A 256 -0.91 12.64 -3.11
CA GLY A 256 -2.21 12.08 -3.53
C GLY A 256 -2.46 10.61 -3.15
N ASN A 257 -1.59 9.98 -2.36
CA ASN A 257 -1.74 8.56 -2.04
C ASN A 257 -2.84 8.31 -1.01
N THR A 258 -3.43 7.11 -1.06
CA THR A 258 -4.43 6.65 -0.10
C THR A 258 -3.94 5.41 0.65
N TYR A 259 -3.97 5.49 1.97
CA TYR A 259 -3.70 4.39 2.90
C TYR A 259 -4.98 4.10 3.67
N ARG A 260 -5.66 2.98 3.39
CA ARG A 260 -6.97 2.71 3.99
C ARG A 260 -7.27 1.29 4.43
N GLY A 261 -8.00 1.13 5.52
CA GLY A 261 -8.43 -0.18 6.00
C GLY A 261 -7.28 -1.12 6.38
N ASN A 262 -6.04 -0.61 6.54
CA ASN A 262 -4.91 -1.45 6.90
C ASN A 262 -4.89 -1.71 8.41
N VAL A 263 -4.34 -2.86 8.80
CA VAL A 263 -4.11 -3.21 10.21
C VAL A 263 -2.62 -3.22 10.49
N PHE A 264 -2.18 -2.45 11.49
CA PHE A 264 -0.82 -2.44 12.00
C PHE A 264 -0.82 -3.11 13.38
N TYR A 265 -0.44 -4.38 13.42
CA TYR A 265 -0.44 -5.19 14.62
C TYR A 265 0.99 -5.37 15.13
N ARG A 266 1.22 -4.96 16.39
CA ARG A 266 2.50 -5.11 17.10
C ARG A 266 3.71 -4.73 16.24
N SER A 267 3.61 -3.65 15.45
CA SER A 267 4.69 -3.20 14.57
C SER A 267 5.37 -1.96 15.13
N ALA A 268 6.68 -2.05 15.39
CA ALA A 268 7.46 -1.02 16.06
C ALA A 268 7.95 0.08 15.09
N GLY A 269 7.01 0.91 14.63
CA GLY A 269 7.27 2.09 13.81
C GLY A 269 5.98 2.86 13.54
N ALA A 270 5.95 3.68 12.50
CA ALA A 270 4.79 4.50 12.14
C ALA A 270 4.49 4.46 10.64
N LEU A 271 3.24 4.73 10.28
CA LEU A 271 2.89 5.21 8.94
C LEU A 271 3.29 6.69 8.87
N THR A 272 4.36 6.98 8.13
CA THR A 272 4.91 8.34 8.01
C THR A 272 4.56 8.97 6.66
N LEU A 273 3.90 10.12 6.72
CA LEU A 273 3.70 11.03 5.59
C LEU A 273 4.97 11.86 5.38
N ARG A 274 6.05 11.20 4.98
CA ARG A 274 7.44 11.71 5.07
C ARG A 274 7.72 12.88 4.13
N HIS A 275 7.29 12.75 2.88
CA HIS A 275 7.28 13.81 1.87
C HIS A 275 5.99 13.74 1.03
N GLY A 276 5.69 14.83 0.31
CA GLY A 276 4.54 14.93 -0.58
C GLY A 276 3.24 15.30 0.13
N ASN A 277 2.30 15.88 -0.62
CA ASN A 277 1.11 16.55 -0.08
C ASN A 277 -0.18 15.79 -0.43
N GLY A 278 -1.27 16.09 0.27
CA GLY A 278 -2.59 15.63 -0.15
C GLY A 278 -2.84 14.13 0.04
N ASN A 279 -2.14 13.48 0.97
CA ASN A 279 -2.31 12.04 1.22
C ASN A 279 -3.41 11.78 2.22
N ARG A 280 -4.01 10.59 2.15
CA ARG A 280 -5.17 10.20 2.95
C ARG A 280 -4.83 8.93 3.74
N VAL A 281 -4.89 9.02 5.05
CA VAL A 281 -4.78 7.89 5.99
C VAL A 281 -6.14 7.73 6.66
N ILE A 282 -6.93 6.78 6.15
CA ILE A 282 -8.35 6.65 6.52
C ILE A 282 -8.73 5.22 6.91
N ASP A 283 -9.56 5.05 7.93
CA ASP A 283 -10.11 3.73 8.30
C ASP A 283 -9.05 2.68 8.72
N ASN A 284 -7.85 3.09 9.12
CA ASN A 284 -6.80 2.16 9.55
C ASN A 284 -6.90 1.81 11.04
N VAL A 285 -6.42 0.62 11.41
CA VAL A 285 -6.40 0.13 12.79
C VAL A 285 -4.96 -0.14 13.22
N PHE A 286 -4.52 0.50 14.30
CA PHE A 286 -3.19 0.34 14.88
C PHE A 286 -3.31 -0.29 16.26
N LEU A 287 -2.75 -1.48 16.43
CA LEU A 287 -2.85 -2.31 17.63
C LEU A 287 -1.47 -2.60 18.18
N GLY A 288 -1.05 -1.84 19.20
CA GLY A 288 0.31 -1.94 19.73
C GLY A 288 0.53 -3.07 20.72
N ASP A 289 -0.51 -3.45 21.47
CA ASP A 289 -0.42 -4.39 22.57
C ASP A 289 0.72 -4.07 23.56
N ASP A 290 0.91 -2.77 23.82
CA ASP A 290 1.97 -2.19 24.64
C ASP A 290 3.42 -2.54 24.20
N LYS A 291 3.61 -3.15 23.03
CA LYS A 291 4.95 -3.45 22.50
C LYS A 291 5.70 -2.13 22.29
N ALA A 292 6.92 -2.06 22.83
CA ALA A 292 7.76 -0.87 22.76
C ALA A 292 7.96 -0.40 21.31
N GLY A 293 7.88 0.92 21.11
CA GLY A 293 8.09 1.53 19.79
C GLY A 293 6.92 1.37 18.81
N THR A 294 5.80 0.75 19.20
CA THR A 294 4.58 0.74 18.38
C THR A 294 4.01 2.15 18.25
N GLY A 295 3.92 2.63 17.02
CA GLY A 295 3.44 3.96 16.68
C GLY A 295 2.22 3.92 15.77
N GLY A 296 1.69 5.11 15.48
CA GLY A 296 0.54 5.28 14.61
C GLY A 296 0.90 6.07 13.37
N VAL A 297 0.41 7.31 13.28
CA VAL A 297 0.62 8.17 12.11
C VAL A 297 1.54 9.34 12.44
N ARG A 298 2.54 9.56 11.57
CA ARG A 298 3.42 10.73 11.62
C ARG A 298 3.16 11.66 10.42
N ILE A 299 2.81 12.90 10.70
CA ILE A 299 2.37 13.92 9.75
C ILE A 299 3.47 14.96 9.55
N ILE A 300 3.85 15.15 8.28
CA ILE A 300 4.70 16.23 7.76
C ILE A 300 4.04 16.73 6.47
N ASN A 301 4.42 17.91 5.96
CA ASN A 301 3.97 18.46 4.68
C ASN A 301 2.48 18.84 4.66
N ALA A 302 1.98 19.29 3.51
CA ALA A 302 0.68 19.93 3.38
C ALA A 302 -0.48 18.97 3.05
N ASP A 303 -1.70 19.42 3.33
CA ASP A 303 -2.98 18.84 2.87
C ASP A 303 -3.21 17.37 3.27
N GLN A 304 -2.57 16.92 4.35
CA GLN A 304 -2.71 15.55 4.82
C GLN A 304 -4.08 15.34 5.49
N THR A 305 -4.73 14.21 5.20
CA THR A 305 -5.95 13.78 5.87
C THR A 305 -5.66 12.54 6.71
N VAL A 306 -5.91 12.61 8.01
CA VAL A 306 -5.83 11.48 8.95
C VAL A 306 -7.17 11.36 9.63
N SER A 307 -8.04 10.48 9.12
CA SER A 307 -9.43 10.44 9.53
C SER A 307 -9.97 9.03 9.79
N ASN A 308 -10.87 8.89 10.76
CA ASN A 308 -11.55 7.63 11.05
C ASN A 308 -10.60 6.46 11.37
N ASN A 309 -9.40 6.73 11.89
CA ASN A 309 -8.45 5.70 12.29
C ASN A 309 -8.61 5.34 13.78
N TYR A 310 -8.27 4.10 14.13
CA TYR A 310 -8.32 3.59 15.49
C TYR A 310 -6.91 3.22 15.97
N PHE A 311 -6.54 3.70 17.16
CA PHE A 311 -5.22 3.50 17.75
C PHE A 311 -5.39 2.92 19.16
N GLU A 312 -4.81 1.74 19.42
CA GLU A 312 -4.95 1.06 20.71
C GLU A 312 -3.60 0.59 21.25
N ARG A 313 -3.33 0.93 22.52
CA ARG A 313 -2.18 0.43 23.29
C ARG A 313 -0.84 0.58 22.56
N LEU A 314 -0.67 1.71 21.89
CA LEU A 314 0.58 2.09 21.22
C LEU A 314 1.56 2.68 22.25
N ALA A 315 2.76 2.13 22.32
CA ALA A 315 3.75 2.46 23.36
C ALA A 315 4.92 3.31 22.86
N GLY A 316 4.88 3.79 21.61
CA GLY A 316 5.92 4.66 21.05
C GLY A 316 5.79 6.13 21.48
N SER A 317 6.84 6.90 21.19
CA SER A 317 6.97 8.32 21.51
C SER A 317 7.69 9.08 20.39
N SER A 318 7.68 10.41 20.42
CA SER A 318 8.31 11.26 19.40
C SER A 318 7.83 10.84 18.00
N ASN A 319 8.74 10.50 17.09
CA ASN A 319 8.44 10.01 15.73
C ASN A 319 7.54 8.75 15.68
N ARG A 320 7.44 8.00 16.78
CA ARG A 320 6.61 6.79 16.91
C ARG A 320 5.43 7.01 17.84
N SER A 321 5.00 8.25 18.07
CA SER A 321 3.76 8.51 18.82
C SER A 321 2.55 7.90 18.09
N ALA A 322 1.43 7.70 18.79
CA ALA A 322 0.18 7.26 18.15
C ALA A 322 -0.28 8.28 17.09
N LEU A 323 -0.09 9.56 17.40
CA LEU A 323 -0.13 10.65 16.43
C LEU A 323 1.09 11.54 16.68
N ALA A 324 1.86 11.81 15.64
CA ALA A 324 3.00 12.72 15.66
C ALA A 324 2.81 13.82 14.61
N VAL A 325 2.57 15.05 15.05
CA VAL A 325 2.55 16.24 14.18
C VAL A 325 3.90 16.92 14.31
N MET A 326 4.67 16.95 13.22
CA MET A 326 6.05 17.46 13.25
C MET A 326 6.12 18.98 13.14
N ASP A 327 7.13 19.55 13.80
CA ASP A 327 7.66 20.86 13.42
C ASP A 327 8.56 20.70 12.19
N ALA A 328 8.82 21.82 11.50
CA ALA A 328 9.51 21.82 10.22
C ALA A 328 10.50 22.97 10.08
N GLN A 329 11.28 22.91 9.00
CA GLN A 329 12.09 24.04 8.53
C GLN A 329 11.18 24.97 7.71
N ALA A 330 11.45 26.28 7.75
CA ALA A 330 10.68 27.25 6.96
C ALA A 330 10.86 27.04 5.45
N ASN A 331 12.10 26.76 5.02
CA ASN A 331 12.48 26.55 3.62
C ASN A 331 13.36 25.29 3.53
N PRO A 332 12.80 24.08 3.70
CA PRO A 332 13.59 22.86 3.67
C PRO A 332 14.10 22.54 2.27
N PRO A 333 15.25 21.86 2.13
CA PRO A 333 15.54 21.10 0.91
C PRO A 333 14.50 19.99 0.70
N LEU A 334 14.42 19.38 -0.49
CA LEU A 334 13.46 18.28 -0.76
C LEU A 334 13.59 17.09 0.20
N SER A 335 14.80 16.84 0.72
CA SER A 335 15.08 15.81 1.73
C SER A 335 14.80 16.25 3.16
N GLY A 336 14.53 17.53 3.41
CA GLY A 336 14.22 18.11 4.71
C GLY A 336 12.78 17.83 5.17
N TYR A 337 12.32 18.62 6.14
CA TYR A 337 10.96 18.54 6.68
C TYR A 337 10.20 19.81 6.31
N ALA A 338 9.15 19.68 5.48
CA ALA A 338 8.27 20.78 5.13
C ALA A 338 7.13 20.96 6.14
N PRO A 339 6.68 22.21 6.36
CA PRO A 339 5.66 22.51 7.36
C PRO A 339 4.38 21.70 7.16
N VAL A 340 3.79 21.30 8.28
CA VAL A 340 2.43 20.79 8.31
C VAL A 340 1.48 21.97 8.08
N VAL A 341 0.81 21.98 6.93
CA VAL A 341 -0.13 23.04 6.56
C VAL A 341 -1.43 22.41 6.09
N ASN A 342 -2.57 22.92 6.56
CA ASN A 342 -3.89 22.46 6.13
C ASN A 342 -4.13 20.95 6.35
N ALA A 343 -3.57 20.39 7.42
CA ALA A 343 -3.85 19.01 7.79
C ALA A 343 -5.25 18.88 8.40
N THR A 344 -5.97 17.81 8.05
CA THR A 344 -7.25 17.43 8.66
C THR A 344 -7.06 16.17 9.49
N ILE A 345 -7.16 16.30 10.81
CA ILE A 345 -7.03 15.20 11.76
C ILE A 345 -8.38 15.03 12.47
N SER A 346 -9.22 14.14 11.95
CA SER A 346 -10.63 14.11 12.38
C SER A 346 -11.16 12.72 12.67
N ARG A 347 -12.06 12.63 13.65
CA ARG A 347 -12.76 11.37 13.94
C ARG A 347 -11.84 10.17 14.20
N ASN A 348 -10.67 10.39 14.79
CA ASN A 348 -9.80 9.29 15.21
C ASN A 348 -10.13 8.88 16.65
N THR A 349 -9.97 7.59 16.96
CA THR A 349 -10.10 7.07 18.33
C THR A 349 -8.75 6.60 18.86
N PHE A 350 -8.35 7.10 20.02
CA PHE A 350 -7.12 6.73 20.72
C PHE A 350 -7.46 6.08 22.06
N VAL A 351 -7.15 4.79 22.22
CA VAL A 351 -7.42 4.00 23.43
C VAL A 351 -6.09 3.55 24.04
N ASP A 352 -5.81 4.00 25.26
CA ASP A 352 -4.61 3.63 26.04
C ASP A 352 -3.27 3.88 25.33
N VAL A 353 -3.23 4.82 24.40
CA VAL A 353 -1.99 5.21 23.74
C VAL A 353 -1.07 5.94 24.71
N ALA A 354 0.25 5.77 24.55
CA ALA A 354 1.24 6.40 25.40
C ALA A 354 1.42 7.90 25.09
N LYS A 355 1.38 8.28 23.80
CA LYS A 355 1.69 9.65 23.34
C LYS A 355 0.84 10.07 22.14
N ILE A 356 0.34 11.31 22.21
CA ILE A 356 -0.13 12.13 21.09
C ILE A 356 0.73 13.39 21.12
N SER A 357 1.55 13.62 20.11
CA SER A 357 2.65 14.58 20.20
C SER A 357 2.57 15.63 19.10
N PHE A 358 2.65 16.90 19.49
CA PHE A 358 2.70 18.05 18.61
C PHE A 358 4.07 18.75 18.70
N GLY A 359 4.54 19.29 17.59
CA GLY A 359 5.89 19.87 17.49
C GLY A 359 7.01 18.85 17.57
N VAL A 360 6.75 17.62 17.09
CA VAL A 360 7.74 16.55 17.09
C VAL A 360 8.94 16.97 16.25
N GLY A 361 10.15 16.83 16.81
CA GLY A 361 11.40 17.16 16.14
C GLY A 361 11.82 18.63 16.26
N HIS A 362 11.10 19.45 17.05
CA HIS A 362 11.48 20.83 17.32
C HIS A 362 12.96 20.94 17.76
N ASP A 363 13.73 21.75 17.05
CA ASP A 363 15.18 21.89 17.24
C ASP A 363 15.65 23.21 16.64
N GLU A 364 15.92 24.20 17.49
CA GLU A 364 16.42 25.53 17.09
C GLU A 364 17.74 25.45 16.31
N ALA A 365 18.65 24.58 16.72
CA ALA A 365 19.96 24.44 16.08
C ALA A 365 19.86 23.88 14.66
N LYS A 366 18.81 23.09 14.37
CA LYS A 366 18.52 22.56 13.02
C LYS A 366 17.52 23.41 12.24
N GLY A 367 17.03 24.50 12.82
CA GLY A 367 15.99 25.37 12.25
C GLY A 367 14.64 24.68 12.10
N ILE A 368 14.38 23.58 12.82
CA ILE A 368 13.10 22.87 12.83
C ILE A 368 12.23 23.55 13.90
N VAL A 369 11.65 24.69 13.56
CA VAL A 369 10.94 25.58 14.51
C VAL A 369 9.57 26.04 14.00
N VAL A 370 9.19 25.61 12.80
CA VAL A 370 7.91 26.00 12.19
C VAL A 370 6.83 25.01 12.63
N ALA A 371 5.94 25.48 13.49
CA ALA A 371 4.77 24.75 13.94
C ALA A 371 3.72 24.55 12.84
N ALA A 372 2.85 23.56 13.05
CA ALA A 372 1.72 23.30 12.17
C ALA A 372 0.78 24.52 12.06
N SER A 373 0.23 24.75 10.87
CA SER A 373 -0.65 25.89 10.58
C SER A 373 -1.85 25.53 9.71
N ASN A 374 -2.91 26.35 9.75
CA ASN A 374 -4.16 26.18 9.02
C ASN A 374 -4.79 24.77 9.16
N SER A 375 -4.47 24.06 10.23
CA SER A 375 -4.79 22.65 10.40
C SER A 375 -5.97 22.48 11.36
N ARG A 376 -6.56 21.29 11.39
CA ARG A 376 -7.78 21.00 12.16
C ARG A 376 -7.62 19.69 12.91
N PHE A 377 -7.99 19.68 14.19
CA PHE A 377 -8.09 18.52 15.05
C PHE A 377 -9.53 18.42 15.57
N THR A 378 -10.37 17.62 14.91
CA THR A 378 -11.83 17.69 15.09
C THR A 378 -12.52 16.36 15.37
N GLY A 379 -13.41 16.33 16.36
CA GLY A 379 -14.20 15.13 16.64
C GLY A 379 -13.37 13.91 17.02
N ASN A 380 -12.17 14.06 17.57
CA ASN A 380 -11.34 12.92 17.98
C ASN A 380 -11.73 12.47 19.40
N LEU A 381 -11.65 11.15 19.65
CA LEU A 381 -11.87 10.54 20.95
C LEU A 381 -10.54 10.09 21.55
N ILE A 382 -10.22 10.53 22.77
CA ILE A 382 -9.04 10.09 23.51
C ILE A 382 -9.52 9.48 24.83
N VAL A 383 -9.30 8.18 25.03
CA VAL A 383 -9.63 7.48 26.28
C VAL A 383 -8.41 6.76 26.80
N ASN A 384 -8.09 6.97 28.07
CA ASN A 384 -7.03 6.24 28.74
C ASN A 384 -7.53 5.66 30.06
N ARG A 385 -7.70 4.34 30.08
CA ARG A 385 -8.22 3.58 31.22
C ARG A 385 -7.22 3.49 32.37
N THR A 386 -5.93 3.64 32.06
CA THR A 386 -4.84 3.69 33.05
C THR A 386 -4.57 5.08 33.61
N SER A 387 -5.48 6.04 33.39
CA SER A 387 -5.35 7.45 33.80
C SER A 387 -4.11 8.17 33.26
N ARG A 388 -3.45 7.64 32.21
CA ARG A 388 -2.36 8.36 31.54
C ARG A 388 -2.93 9.52 30.72
N ASN A 389 -2.18 10.62 30.64
CA ASN A 389 -2.52 11.77 29.82
C ASN A 389 -1.59 11.84 28.59
N PRO A 390 -1.99 11.30 27.42
CA PRO A 390 -1.10 11.16 26.26
C PRO A 390 -0.67 12.45 25.52
N PRO A 391 -1.49 13.53 25.44
CA PRO A 391 -1.10 14.73 24.71
C PRO A 391 0.15 15.39 25.28
N ASN A 392 1.04 15.83 24.39
CA ASN A 392 2.16 16.71 24.69
C ASN A 392 2.44 17.63 23.49
N ALA A 393 3.07 18.77 23.76
CA ALA A 393 3.47 19.72 22.74
C ALA A 393 4.87 20.26 23.05
N ALA A 394 5.72 20.34 22.03
CA ALA A 394 7.03 20.98 22.09
C ALA A 394 7.05 22.36 21.39
N SER A 395 5.93 22.75 20.77
CA SER A 395 5.79 23.98 20.01
C SER A 395 4.36 24.52 20.09
N SER A 396 4.11 25.70 19.52
CA SER A 396 2.81 26.36 19.56
C SER A 396 1.73 25.53 18.85
N LEU A 397 0.53 25.53 19.43
CA LEU A 397 -0.67 24.88 18.86
C LEU A 397 -1.61 25.87 18.18
N ALA A 398 -1.28 27.17 18.14
CA ALA A 398 -2.18 28.23 17.67
C ALA A 398 -2.59 28.08 16.19
N GLY A 399 -1.81 27.34 15.39
CA GLY A 399 -2.12 27.07 13.98
C GLY A 399 -3.03 25.85 13.74
N ILE A 400 -3.53 25.22 14.81
CA ILE A 400 -4.45 24.08 14.76
C ILE A 400 -5.76 24.48 15.42
N ASP A 401 -6.87 24.38 14.68
CA ASP A 401 -8.21 24.54 15.23
C ASP A 401 -8.66 23.24 15.90
N PHE A 402 -9.02 23.32 17.18
CA PHE A 402 -9.51 22.20 17.97
C PHE A 402 -11.02 22.36 18.18
N SER A 403 -11.82 21.39 17.75
CA SER A 403 -13.28 21.46 17.96
C SER A 403 -13.94 20.09 18.07
N GLY A 404 -14.93 19.98 18.97
CA GLY A 404 -15.75 18.77 19.12
C GLY A 404 -15.01 17.52 19.59
N ASN A 405 -13.79 17.64 20.11
CA ASN A 405 -13.04 16.49 20.62
C ASN A 405 -13.48 16.13 22.03
N VAL A 406 -13.29 14.87 22.42
CA VAL A 406 -13.53 14.40 23.79
C VAL A 406 -12.28 13.71 24.30
N GLN A 407 -11.89 14.03 25.54
CA GLN A 407 -10.88 13.28 26.26
C GLN A 407 -11.43 12.80 27.61
N SER A 408 -11.17 11.53 27.91
CA SER A 408 -11.59 10.85 29.13
C SER A 408 -10.42 10.47 30.03
N PRO A 409 -10.55 10.62 31.37
CA PRO A 409 -11.68 11.23 32.08
C PRO A 409 -11.68 12.77 32.05
N ALA A 410 -10.53 13.38 31.79
CA ALA A 410 -10.33 14.83 31.78
C ALA A 410 -9.50 15.26 30.57
N ALA A 411 -9.81 16.43 30.03
CA ALA A 411 -9.05 17.04 28.96
C ALA A 411 -7.66 17.46 29.44
N SER A 412 -6.65 17.17 28.62
CA SER A 412 -5.28 17.60 28.87
C SER A 412 -5.16 19.12 28.86
N THR A 413 -4.41 19.67 29.82
CA THR A 413 -4.03 21.10 29.84
C THR A 413 -3.12 21.50 28.68
N VAL A 414 -2.61 20.54 27.90
CA VAL A 414 -1.86 20.79 26.67
C VAL A 414 -2.75 21.42 25.60
N PHE A 415 -4.04 21.09 25.57
CA PHE A 415 -4.96 21.64 24.58
C PHE A 415 -5.35 23.08 24.95
N PRO A 416 -5.33 24.03 23.99
CA PRO A 416 -5.73 25.41 24.24
C PRO A 416 -7.25 25.59 24.38
N GLY A 417 -8.04 24.55 24.08
CA GLY A 417 -9.50 24.54 24.05
C GLY A 417 -10.02 23.45 23.10
N GLY A 418 -11.34 23.39 22.90
CA GLY A 418 -11.93 22.52 21.88
C GLY A 418 -11.95 21.01 22.20
N VAL A 419 -11.60 20.65 23.44
CA VAL A 419 -11.62 19.28 23.96
C VAL A 419 -12.46 19.23 25.23
N GLU A 420 -13.58 18.50 25.18
CA GLU A 420 -14.47 18.28 26.32
C GLU A 420 -13.86 17.29 27.30
N SER A 421 -13.90 17.61 28.59
CA SER A 421 -13.62 16.66 29.67
C SER A 421 -14.86 15.82 29.94
N ARG A 422 -14.80 14.51 29.66
CA ARG A 422 -15.96 13.63 29.82
C ARG A 422 -15.55 12.24 30.28
N GLY A 423 -16.28 11.70 31.26
CA GLY A 423 -16.23 10.26 31.57
C GLY A 423 -16.80 9.45 30.40
N VAL A 424 -16.00 8.56 29.81
CA VAL A 424 -16.38 7.71 28.68
C VAL A 424 -16.07 6.26 29.07
N SER A 425 -17.12 5.47 29.27
CA SER A 425 -16.98 4.02 29.42
C SER A 425 -16.81 3.38 28.03
N LEU A 426 -16.06 2.29 27.97
CA LEU A 426 -15.78 1.55 26.74
C LEU A 426 -16.38 0.15 26.82
N GLN A 427 -16.91 -0.32 25.69
CA GLN A 427 -17.29 -1.72 25.49
C GLN A 427 -16.64 -2.25 24.22
N GLN A 428 -16.37 -3.54 24.18
CA GLN A 428 -15.82 -4.16 22.98
C GLN A 428 -16.93 -4.44 21.97
N ALA A 429 -16.77 -3.97 20.73
CA ALA A 429 -17.66 -4.28 19.62
C ALA A 429 -17.36 -5.68 19.04
N ASP A 430 -18.25 -6.19 18.17
CA ASP A 430 -18.04 -7.47 17.47
C ASP A 430 -16.78 -7.46 16.59
N SER A 431 -16.37 -6.29 16.09
CA SER A 431 -15.10 -6.09 15.40
C SER A 431 -13.88 -6.32 16.29
N GLY A 432 -14.08 -6.45 17.60
CA GLY A 432 -13.04 -6.59 18.61
C GLY A 432 -12.43 -5.28 19.07
N LEU A 433 -12.82 -4.12 18.50
CA LEU A 433 -12.35 -2.78 18.88
C LEU A 433 -13.15 -2.24 20.09
N TRP A 434 -12.53 -1.37 20.89
CA TRP A 434 -13.22 -0.67 21.96
C TRP A 434 -14.00 0.53 21.43
N VAL A 435 -15.29 0.60 21.74
CA VAL A 435 -16.17 1.70 21.34
C VAL A 435 -16.81 2.34 22.56
N ALA A 436 -17.09 3.65 22.48
CA ALA A 436 -17.76 4.38 23.55
C ALA A 436 -19.17 3.82 23.82
N THR A 437 -19.53 3.70 25.10
CA THR A 437 -20.87 3.33 25.54
C THR A 437 -21.40 4.33 26.58
N PRO A 438 -22.50 5.05 26.32
CA PRO A 438 -23.27 5.08 25.06
C PRO A 438 -22.46 5.67 23.88
N ALA A 439 -22.91 5.39 22.65
CA ALA A 439 -22.23 5.83 21.44
C ALA A 439 -22.13 7.36 21.32
N LEU A 440 -21.02 7.83 20.74
CA LEU A 440 -20.76 9.24 20.45
C LEU A 440 -20.75 9.46 18.92
N PRO A 441 -21.88 9.82 18.29
CA PRO A 441 -22.02 9.74 16.83
C PRO A 441 -21.11 10.68 16.03
N ALA A 442 -20.65 11.77 16.64
CA ALA A 442 -19.78 12.76 16.00
C ALA A 442 -18.33 12.74 16.52
N VAL A 443 -17.98 11.78 17.40
CA VAL A 443 -16.69 11.76 18.09
C VAL A 443 -16.05 10.38 18.03
N GLY A 444 -14.78 10.35 17.64
CA GLY A 444 -14.03 9.13 17.41
C GLY A 444 -14.32 8.50 16.05
N ALA A 445 -13.63 7.38 15.84
CA ALA A 445 -13.83 6.51 14.70
C ALA A 445 -15.25 5.93 14.71
N ASP A 446 -15.76 5.63 13.52
CA ASP A 446 -17.03 4.95 13.32
C ASP A 446 -17.10 3.67 14.19
N PRO A 447 -18.13 3.50 15.03
CA PRO A 447 -18.32 2.28 15.80
C PRO A 447 -18.43 1.01 14.94
N ALA A 448 -18.78 1.15 13.65
CA ALA A 448 -18.81 0.07 12.67
C ALA A 448 -17.45 -0.18 11.99
N LEU A 449 -16.40 0.57 12.31
CA LEU A 449 -15.06 0.32 11.80
C LEU A 449 -14.64 -1.11 12.15
N ALA A 450 -14.22 -1.84 11.13
CA ALA A 450 -13.80 -3.23 11.24
C ALA A 450 -12.36 -3.39 10.76
N MET A 451 -11.64 -4.30 11.41
CA MET A 451 -10.32 -4.72 10.95
C MET A 451 -10.47 -5.59 9.71
N THR A 452 -9.59 -5.42 8.73
CA THR A 452 -9.33 -6.51 7.77
C THR A 452 -8.84 -7.72 8.57
N ALA A 453 -9.52 -8.85 8.43
CA ALA A 453 -9.14 -10.07 9.12
C ALA A 453 -7.76 -10.54 8.66
N ARG A 454 -6.92 -10.99 9.60
CA ARG A 454 -5.57 -11.49 9.31
C ARG A 454 -5.60 -12.63 8.28
N GLU A 455 -6.58 -13.52 8.39
CA GLU A 455 -6.80 -14.68 7.52
C GLU A 455 -7.27 -14.28 6.11
N ALA A 456 -7.87 -13.09 5.96
CA ALA A 456 -8.28 -12.54 4.66
C ALA A 456 -7.11 -11.87 3.91
N THR A 457 -5.91 -11.85 4.48
CA THR A 457 -4.70 -11.33 3.84
C THR A 457 -3.72 -12.44 3.50
N GLY A 458 -2.84 -12.23 2.52
CA GLY A 458 -1.89 -13.23 2.08
C GLY A 458 -2.57 -14.41 1.38
N VAL A 459 -2.05 -15.63 1.60
CA VAL A 459 -2.55 -16.85 0.99
C VAL A 459 -2.94 -17.90 2.03
N ALA A 460 -3.92 -18.74 1.71
CA ALA A 460 -4.34 -19.85 2.58
C ALA A 460 -3.40 -21.06 2.50
N TRP A 461 -2.66 -21.22 1.40
CA TRP A 461 -1.84 -22.39 1.11
C TRP A 461 -0.39 -22.28 1.62
N TYR A 462 0.00 -21.14 2.21
CA TYR A 462 1.31 -20.95 2.83
C TYR A 462 1.17 -20.43 4.26
N PRO A 463 1.82 -21.04 5.25
CA PRO A 463 1.65 -20.65 6.65
C PRO A 463 2.16 -19.23 6.90
N LYS A 464 1.43 -18.49 7.74
CA LYS A 464 1.92 -17.23 8.32
C LYS A 464 2.77 -17.55 9.55
N VAL A 465 4.08 -17.47 9.41
CA VAL A 465 5.05 -17.77 10.48
C VAL A 465 5.52 -16.46 11.13
N GLY A 466 5.48 -16.40 12.47
CA GLY A 466 5.68 -15.15 13.22
C GLY A 466 4.34 -14.46 13.51
N GLU A 467 4.33 -13.19 13.90
CA GLU A 467 3.85 -12.83 15.26
C GLU A 467 2.35 -13.16 15.43
N VAL A 468 1.92 -13.83 16.50
CA VAL A 468 0.50 -13.98 16.85
C VAL A 468 0.36 -14.01 18.37
N ALA A 469 -0.47 -13.13 18.93
CA ALA A 469 -1.37 -13.53 20.02
C ALA A 469 -2.64 -12.66 20.02
N LEU A 470 -3.73 -13.19 19.45
CA LEU A 470 -5.07 -12.63 19.62
C LEU A 470 -6.05 -13.73 20.09
N PRO A 471 -6.30 -13.84 21.40
CA PRO A 471 -7.64 -14.06 21.89
C PRO A 471 -8.02 -12.94 22.88
N ARG A 472 -8.78 -11.95 22.41
CA ARG A 472 -9.37 -10.89 23.24
C ARG A 472 -10.54 -11.51 24.01
N THR A 473 -10.42 -11.70 25.33
CA THR A 473 -11.49 -12.27 26.17
C THR A 473 -12.78 -11.49 26.00
N ARG A 474 -13.83 -12.15 25.47
CA ARG A 474 -15.22 -11.66 25.56
C ARG A 474 -15.56 -11.48 27.04
N ASN A 475 -16.23 -10.37 27.37
CA ASN A 475 -16.98 -10.09 28.62
C ASN A 475 -16.49 -8.92 29.50
N GLY A 476 -15.83 -7.89 28.97
CA GLY A 476 -15.53 -6.67 29.75
C GLY A 476 -16.29 -5.45 29.26
N VAL A 477 -17.30 -4.98 29.99
CA VAL A 477 -17.61 -3.54 30.04
C VAL A 477 -16.58 -2.96 30.99
N ASP A 478 -15.71 -2.07 30.52
CA ASP A 478 -14.85 -1.33 31.44
C ASP A 478 -15.62 -0.09 31.89
N ARG A 479 -15.86 0.00 33.20
CA ARG A 479 -16.71 1.02 33.80
C ARG A 479 -15.94 2.31 34.03
#